data_AF-A0A1F5YEX2-F1
#
_entry.id   AF-A0A1F5YEX2-F1
#
_cell.length_a   1.000
_cell.length_b   1.000
_cell.length_c   1.000
_cell.angle_alpha   90.00
_cell.angle_beta   90.00
_cell.angle_gamma   90.00
#
_symmetry.space_group_name_H-M   'P 1'
#
loop_
_entity.id
_entity.type
_entity.pdbx_description
1 polymer ?
#
loop_
_entity_poly.entity_id
_entity_poly.type
_entity_poly.pdbx_seq_one_letter_code
_entity_poly.pdbx_strand_id
1 'polypeptide(L)'
;MTFVDTNYFLRFLLKDNNSQHLVAKKLFLSAAKGEIDVTTSIIVFFEIYWVLKSYYEKNKDELNKTLNKILNLTFIKLAEREILTKSLKLFKTTTLSLEDCYNLLLAKEIATDDFASFDEKLKKHFKSSKRKL
;
A
#
# COMPACT_ATOMS: atom_id res chain seq x y z
N MET A 1 -10.52 19.18 4.42
CA MET A 1 -9.73 17.94 4.26
C MET A 1 -10.60 16.93 3.53
N THR A 2 -10.09 16.32 2.45
CA THR A 2 -10.84 15.43 1.57
C THR A 2 -10.32 14.00 1.69
N PHE A 3 -11.22 13.04 1.92
CA PHE A 3 -10.88 11.62 1.88
C PHE A 3 -10.84 11.13 0.43
N VAL A 4 -9.76 10.47 0.02
CA VAL A 4 -9.56 10.00 -1.35
C VAL A 4 -9.70 8.48 -1.38
N ASP A 5 -10.62 8.02 -2.22
CA ASP A 5 -10.96 6.62 -2.42
C ASP A 5 -10.13 5.96 -3.56
N THR A 6 -10.11 4.63 -3.59
CA THR A 6 -9.38 3.77 -4.53
C THR A 6 -9.53 4.21 -5.98
N ASN A 7 -10.76 4.52 -6.41
CA ASN A 7 -11.03 4.87 -7.80
C ASN A 7 -10.30 6.15 -8.24
N TYR A 8 -10.13 7.15 -7.38
CA TYR A 8 -9.37 8.36 -7.74
C TYR A 8 -7.89 8.05 -7.99
N PHE A 9 -7.29 7.19 -7.17
CA PHE A 9 -5.91 6.73 -7.39
C PHE A 9 -5.77 5.96 -8.70
N LEU A 10 -6.68 5.00 -8.96
CA LEU A 10 -6.65 4.20 -10.19
C LEU A 10 -6.78 5.07 -11.44
N ARG A 11 -7.73 6.01 -11.45
CA ARG A 11 -7.93 6.93 -12.60
C ARG A 11 -6.74 7.86 -12.81
N PHE A 12 -6.09 8.29 -11.73
CA PHE A 12 -4.87 9.08 -11.83
C PHE A 12 -3.70 8.27 -12.42
N LEU A 13 -3.51 7.02 -11.97
CA LEU A 13 -2.38 6.17 -12.35
C LEU A 13 -2.50 5.57 -13.75
N LEU A 14 -3.69 5.08 -14.10
CA LEU A 14 -3.91 4.26 -15.29
C LEU A 14 -4.30 5.07 -16.53
N LYS A 15 -4.92 6.24 -16.34
CA LYS A 15 -5.39 7.10 -17.44
C LYS A 15 -6.33 6.39 -18.42
N ASP A 16 -7.06 5.39 -17.95
CA ASP A 16 -7.97 4.57 -18.74
C ASP A 16 -9.34 5.22 -18.99
N ASN A 17 -9.65 6.29 -18.26
CA ASN A 17 -10.79 7.15 -18.50
C ASN A 17 -10.34 8.62 -18.44
N ASN A 18 -10.34 9.29 -19.59
CA ASN A 18 -9.81 10.65 -19.72
C ASN A 18 -10.54 11.68 -18.84
N SER A 19 -11.87 11.65 -18.76
CA SER A 19 -12.63 12.62 -17.98
C SER A 19 -12.36 12.46 -16.49
N GLN A 20 -12.40 11.23 -15.98
CA GLN A 20 -12.10 10.94 -14.58
C GLN A 20 -10.62 11.15 -14.24
N HIS A 21 -9.70 10.86 -15.18
CA HIS A 21 -8.27 11.13 -15.02
C HIS A 21 -8.01 12.63 -14.79
N LEU A 22 -8.62 13.50 -15.59
CA LEU A 22 -8.45 14.95 -15.45
C LEU A 22 -8.98 15.46 -14.10
N VAL A 23 -10.10 14.91 -13.63
CA VAL A 23 -10.68 15.24 -12.32
C VAL A 23 -9.73 14.81 -11.19
N ALA A 24 -9.27 13.56 -11.18
CA ALA A 24 -8.36 13.05 -10.16
C ALA A 24 -7.01 13.78 -10.18
N LYS A 25 -6.47 14.05 -11.38
CA LYS A 25 -5.23 14.80 -11.57
C LYS A 25 -5.34 16.21 -11.00
N LYS A 26 -6.44 16.92 -11.26
CA LYS A 26 -6.67 18.26 -10.70
C LYS A 26 -6.65 18.23 -9.17
N LEU A 27 -7.36 17.29 -8.55
CA LEU A 27 -7.39 17.12 -7.10
C LEU A 27 -5.99 16.88 -6.52
N PHE A 28 -5.22 15.94 -7.08
CA PHE A 28 -3.88 15.64 -6.58
C PHE A 28 -2.88 16.79 -6.81
N LEU A 29 -3.01 17.55 -7.90
CA LEU A 29 -2.17 18.73 -8.13
C LEU A 29 -2.47 19.86 -7.14
N SER A 30 -3.74 20.14 -6.84
CA SER A 30 -4.11 21.12 -5.81
C SER A 30 -3.61 20.69 -4.43
N ALA A 31 -3.71 19.39 -4.10
CA ALA A 31 -3.18 18.86 -2.85
C ALA A 31 -1.64 18.97 -2.78
N ALA A 32 -0.94 18.66 -3.88
CA ALA A 32 0.52 18.78 -3.95
C ALA A 32 1.03 20.23 -3.82
N LYS A 33 0.21 21.22 -4.18
CA LYS A 33 0.48 22.65 -3.99
C LYS A 33 0.13 23.17 -2.59
N GLY A 34 -0.49 22.34 -1.73
CA GLY A 34 -0.98 22.76 -0.42
C GLY A 34 -2.27 23.56 -0.46
N GLU A 35 -2.98 23.61 -1.60
CA GLU A 35 -4.26 24.32 -1.73
C GLU A 35 -5.38 23.59 -0.99
N ILE A 36 -5.28 22.27 -0.87
CA ILE A 36 -6.22 21.41 -0.15
C ILE A 36 -5.48 20.32 0.62
N ASP A 37 -6.04 19.92 1.77
CA ASP A 37 -5.61 18.73 2.50
C ASP A 37 -6.33 17.49 1.98
N VAL A 38 -5.59 16.41 1.74
CA VAL A 38 -6.15 15.11 1.36
C VAL A 38 -5.63 13.99 2.28
N THR A 39 -6.48 13.00 2.53
CA THR A 39 -6.17 11.83 3.35
C THR A 39 -6.73 10.56 2.70
N THR A 40 -6.20 9.40 3.06
CA THR A 40 -6.75 8.11 2.64
C THR A 40 -6.60 7.08 3.76
N SER A 41 -6.96 5.82 3.53
CA SER A 41 -6.84 4.74 4.49
C SER A 41 -5.94 3.62 3.98
N ILE A 42 -5.51 2.77 4.91
CA ILE A 42 -4.84 1.51 4.57
C ILE A 42 -5.72 0.57 3.73
N ILE A 43 -7.05 0.59 3.94
CA ILE A 43 -7.98 -0.23 3.14
C ILE A 43 -7.92 0.19 1.68
N VAL A 44 -7.98 1.50 1.40
CA VAL A 44 -7.85 2.04 0.02
C VAL A 44 -6.51 1.62 -0.60
N PHE A 45 -5.42 1.64 0.16
CA PHE A 45 -4.12 1.18 -0.34
C PHE A 45 -4.13 -0.29 -0.76
N PHE A 46 -4.75 -1.17 0.04
CA PHE A 46 -4.88 -2.59 -0.29
C PHE A 46 -5.84 -2.86 -1.45
N GLU A 47 -6.94 -2.11 -1.56
CA GLU A 47 -7.82 -2.21 -2.71
C GLU A 47 -7.09 -1.84 -4.01
N ILE A 48 -6.27 -0.78 -4.00
CA ILE A 48 -5.42 -0.45 -5.16
C ILE A 48 -4.49 -1.61 -5.50
N TYR A 49 -3.82 -2.20 -4.49
CA TYR A 49 -2.97 -3.37 -4.69
C TYR A 49 -3.75 -4.54 -5.31
N TRP A 50 -4.90 -4.89 -4.76
CA TRP A 50 -5.71 -6.01 -5.23
C TRP A 50 -6.23 -5.77 -6.64
N VAL A 51 -6.78 -4.59 -6.94
CA VAL A 51 -7.27 -4.25 -8.28
C VAL A 51 -6.14 -4.31 -9.31
N LEU A 52 -4.97 -3.74 -9.00
CA LEU A 52 -3.82 -3.80 -9.91
C LEU A 52 -3.32 -5.23 -10.12
N LYS A 53 -3.36 -6.07 -9.08
CA LYS A 53 -2.92 -7.47 -9.14
C LYS A 53 -3.90 -8.37 -9.88
N SER A 54 -5.20 -8.26 -9.58
CA SER A 54 -6.22 -9.20 -10.09
C SER A 54 -6.78 -8.77 -11.44
N TYR A 55 -7.20 -7.52 -11.58
CA TYR A 55 -7.87 -7.04 -12.80
C TYR A 55 -6.86 -6.59 -13.87
N TYR A 56 -5.80 -5.88 -13.45
CA TYR A 56 -4.76 -5.42 -14.38
C TYR A 56 -3.57 -6.38 -14.48
N GLU A 57 -3.63 -7.53 -13.79
CA GLU A 57 -2.64 -8.62 -13.82
C GLU A 57 -1.19 -8.13 -13.65
N LYS A 58 -0.99 -7.05 -12.89
CA LYS A 58 0.33 -6.45 -12.70
C LYS A 58 1.25 -7.42 -11.98
N ASN A 59 2.45 -7.59 -12.53
CA ASN A 59 3.45 -8.42 -11.89
C ASN A 59 4.01 -7.74 -10.64
N LYS A 60 4.76 -8.51 -9.86
CA LYS A 60 5.28 -8.07 -8.55
C LYS A 60 6.17 -6.82 -8.61
N ASP A 61 6.97 -6.66 -9.66
CA ASP A 61 7.83 -5.49 -9.82
C ASP A 61 7.02 -4.25 -10.22
N GLU A 62 6.03 -4.41 -11.10
CA GLU A 62 5.09 -3.35 -11.46
C GLU A 62 4.26 -2.89 -10.25
N LEU A 63 3.77 -3.83 -9.43
CA LEU A 63 3.06 -3.54 -8.19
C LEU A 63 3.94 -2.78 -7.21
N ASN A 64 5.15 -3.27 -6.94
CA ASN A 64 6.11 -2.58 -6.07
C ASN A 64 6.39 -1.16 -6.56
N LYS A 65 6.69 -0.99 -7.86
CA LYS A 65 6.96 0.32 -8.44
C LYS A 65 5.77 1.28 -8.30
N THR A 66 4.56 0.80 -8.57
CA THR A 66 3.35 1.63 -8.55
C THR A 66 2.96 2.01 -7.13
N LEU A 67 2.95 1.06 -6.19
CA LEU A 67 2.60 1.30 -4.80
C LEU A 67 3.63 2.21 -4.09
N ASN A 68 4.93 2.06 -4.40
CA ASN A 68 5.94 3.00 -3.90
C ASN A 68 5.71 4.43 -4.40
N LYS A 69 5.22 4.63 -5.64
CA LYS A 69 4.86 5.98 -6.10
C LYS A 69 3.74 6.60 -5.26
N ILE A 70 2.73 5.81 -4.88
CA ILE A 70 1.64 6.28 -4.00
C ILE A 70 2.19 6.64 -2.62
N LEU A 71 3.05 5.80 -2.04
CA LEU A 71 3.72 6.09 -0.76
C LEU A 71 4.77 7.23 -0.85
N ASN A 72 5.10 7.71 -2.04
CA ASN A 72 5.91 8.92 -2.22
C ASN A 72 5.06 10.19 -2.42
N LEU A 73 3.74 10.08 -2.55
CA LEU A 73 2.82 11.22 -2.50
C LEU A 73 2.65 11.65 -1.03
N THR A 74 3.67 12.32 -0.49
CA THR A 74 3.76 12.72 0.92
C THR A 74 2.71 13.78 1.31
N PHE A 75 2.15 14.50 0.35
CA PHE A 75 1.04 15.43 0.56
C PHE A 75 -0.30 14.72 0.92
N ILE A 76 -0.38 13.39 0.74
CA ILE A 76 -1.54 12.59 1.16
C ILE A 76 -1.32 12.13 2.60
N LYS A 77 -2.22 12.48 3.52
CA LYS A 77 -2.14 11.98 4.89
C LYS A 77 -2.51 10.48 4.92
N LEU A 78 -1.62 9.66 5.48
CA LEU A 78 -1.77 8.20 5.63
C LEU A 78 -0.93 7.76 6.83
N ALA A 79 -1.59 7.32 7.91
CA ALA A 79 -0.93 6.98 9.17
C ALA A 79 0.01 5.78 9.01
N GLU A 80 -0.38 4.80 8.22
CA GLU A 80 0.33 3.53 8.05
C GLU A 80 1.47 3.61 7.01
N ARG A 81 1.85 4.82 6.57
CA ARG A 81 2.83 5.01 5.49
C ARG A 81 4.16 4.31 5.79
N GLU A 82 4.65 4.42 7.01
CA GLU A 82 5.93 3.83 7.41
C GLU A 82 5.90 2.30 7.34
N ILE A 83 4.90 1.69 7.99
CA ILE A 83 4.73 0.24 7.99
C ILE A 83 4.47 -0.28 6.59
N LEU A 84 3.64 0.37 5.77
CA LEU A 84 3.41 0.00 4.37
C LEU A 84 4.69 0.08 3.52
N THR A 85 5.55 1.06 3.77
CA THR A 85 6.86 1.17 3.11
C THR A 85 7.76 -0.01 3.47
N LYS A 86 7.78 -0.41 4.74
CA LYS A 86 8.49 -1.62 5.21
C LYS A 86 7.87 -2.89 4.59
N SER A 87 6.54 -2.96 4.50
CA SER A 87 5.81 -4.08 3.88
C SER A 87 6.16 -4.24 2.41
N LEU A 88 6.27 -3.17 1.62
CA LEU A 88 6.70 -3.25 0.22
C LEU A 88 8.14 -3.79 0.09
N LYS A 89 9.05 -3.39 0.98
CA LYS A 89 10.43 -3.92 0.99
C LYS A 89 10.46 -5.43 1.25
N LEU A 90 9.67 -5.90 2.23
CA LEU A 90 9.53 -7.32 2.54
C LEU A 90 8.83 -8.08 1.41
N PHE A 91 7.77 -7.51 0.87
CA PHE A 91 7.03 -8.05 -0.27
C PHE A 91 7.98 -8.27 -1.44
N LYS A 92 8.79 -7.29 -1.83
CA LYS A 92 9.76 -7.42 -2.94
C LYS A 92 10.69 -8.63 -2.79
N THR A 93 11.13 -8.96 -1.57
CA THR A 93 12.19 -9.95 -1.30
C THR A 93 11.67 -11.34 -0.88
N THR A 94 10.36 -11.52 -0.71
CA THR A 94 9.76 -12.80 -0.26
C THR A 94 8.70 -13.30 -1.24
N THR A 95 8.22 -14.53 -1.10
CA THR A 95 7.09 -15.05 -1.92
C THR A 95 5.72 -14.73 -1.35
N LEU A 96 5.68 -13.99 -0.23
CA LEU A 96 4.45 -13.63 0.48
C LEU A 96 3.64 -12.60 -0.30
N SER A 97 2.33 -12.54 -0.03
CA SER A 97 1.48 -11.45 -0.47
C SER A 97 1.80 -10.15 0.28
N LEU A 98 1.28 -9.02 -0.18
CA LEU A 98 1.56 -7.74 0.48
C LEU A 98 0.84 -7.63 1.82
N GLU A 99 -0.38 -8.13 1.91
CA GLU A 99 -1.19 -8.20 3.13
C GLU A 99 -0.53 -9.08 4.20
N ASP A 100 0.06 -10.20 3.80
CA ASP A 100 0.86 -11.04 4.70
C ASP A 100 2.09 -10.31 5.21
N CYS A 101 2.81 -9.60 4.33
CA CYS A 101 3.97 -8.80 4.72
C CYS A 101 3.59 -7.69 5.70
N TYR A 102 2.43 -7.07 5.49
CA TYR A 102 1.89 -6.06 6.40
C TYR A 102 1.53 -6.64 7.76
N ASN A 103 0.72 -7.70 7.81
CA ASN A 103 0.30 -8.33 9.06
C ASN A 103 1.50 -8.85 9.88
N LEU A 104 2.50 -9.43 9.21
CA LEU A 104 3.73 -9.88 9.85
C LEU A 104 4.54 -8.73 10.48
N LEU A 105 4.55 -7.55 9.86
CA LEU A 105 5.24 -6.39 10.40
C LEU A 105 4.42 -5.72 11.51
N LEU A 106 3.10 -5.63 11.33
CA LEU A 106 2.20 -5.03 12.33
C LEU A 106 2.23 -5.83 13.62
N ALA A 107 2.11 -7.16 13.54
CA ALA A 107 2.20 -8.05 14.69
C ALA A 107 3.51 -7.87 15.47
N LYS A 108 4.62 -7.56 14.78
CA LYS A 108 5.91 -7.26 15.42
C LYS A 108 5.94 -5.87 16.04
N GLU A 109 5.42 -4.88 15.34
CA GLU A 109 5.40 -3.48 15.78
C GLU A 109 4.59 -3.31 17.06
N ILE A 110 3.50 -4.05 17.20
CA ILE A 110 2.68 -4.09 18.43
C ILE A 110 3.17 -5.13 19.46
N ALA A 111 4.38 -5.66 19.29
CA ALA A 111 5.07 -6.57 20.21
C ALA A 111 4.30 -7.85 20.58
N THR A 112 3.61 -8.48 19.61
CA THR A 112 2.94 -9.77 19.87
C THR A 112 3.94 -10.91 20.17
N ASP A 113 3.53 -11.82 21.05
CA ASP A 113 4.33 -12.99 21.41
C ASP A 113 4.30 -14.09 20.34
N ASP A 114 3.16 -14.29 19.69
CA ASP A 114 2.94 -15.33 18.69
C ASP A 114 2.12 -14.83 17.49
N PHE A 115 2.16 -15.58 16.39
CA PHE A 115 1.44 -15.31 15.15
C PHE A 115 0.59 -16.53 14.77
N ALA A 116 -0.67 -16.52 15.17
CA ALA A 116 -1.60 -17.61 14.89
C ALA A 116 -2.00 -17.60 13.41
N SER A 117 -1.57 -18.61 12.66
CA SER A 117 -1.97 -18.85 11.28
C SER A 117 -1.89 -20.32 10.92
N PHE A 118 -2.78 -20.78 10.04
CA PHE A 118 -2.70 -22.10 9.42
C PHE A 118 -1.65 -22.17 8.30
N ASP A 119 -1.10 -21.02 7.87
CA ASP A 119 0.04 -20.99 6.95
C ASP A 119 1.36 -21.13 7.74
N GLU A 120 1.98 -22.31 7.63
CA GLU A 120 3.28 -22.61 8.23
C GLU A 120 4.41 -21.69 7.75
N LYS A 121 4.34 -21.19 6.51
CA LYS A 121 5.35 -20.27 5.97
C LYS A 121 5.29 -18.93 6.71
N LEU A 122 4.10 -18.40 6.96
CA LEU A 122 3.93 -17.15 7.72
C LEU A 122 4.48 -17.28 9.14
N LYS A 123 4.13 -18.38 9.84
CA LYS A 123 4.67 -18.68 11.17
C LYS A 123 6.21 -18.73 11.18
N LYS A 124 6.81 -19.37 10.16
CA LYS A 124 8.27 -19.41 10.02
C LYS A 124 8.88 -18.02 9.80
N HIS A 125 8.26 -17.18 8.96
CA HIS A 125 8.70 -15.80 8.72
C HIS A 125 8.58 -14.91 9.96
N PHE A 126 7.54 -15.10 10.77
CA PHE A 126 7.38 -14.39 12.04
C PHE A 126 8.52 -14.75 13.01
N LYS A 127 8.78 -16.06 13.22
CA LYS A 127 9.83 -16.55 14.11
C LYS A 127 11.25 -16.18 13.67
N SER A 128 11.55 -16.26 12.37
CA SER A 128 12.90 -15.98 11.85
C SER A 128 13.31 -14.51 12.01
N SER A 129 12.34 -13.61 12.01
CA SER A 129 12.58 -12.17 12.16
C SER A 129 12.79 -11.73 13.60
N LYS A 130 12.29 -12.48 14.60
CA LYS A 130 12.56 -12.21 16.03
C LYS A 130 14.04 -12.39 16.41
N ARG A 131 14.83 -13.13 15.61
CA ARG A 131 16.24 -13.43 15.89
C ARG A 131 17.24 -12.36 15.40
N LYS A 132 16.76 -11.25 14.81
CA LYS A 132 17.60 -10.19 14.22
C LYS A 132 17.48 -8.84 14.94
N LEU A 133 16.82 -8.82 16.10
CA LEU A 133 16.81 -7.72 17.07
C LEU A 133 17.57 -8.18 18.31
#